data_AF-A0A9D1GEX2-F1
#
_entry.id   AF-A0A9D1GEX2-F1
#
_cell.length_a   1.000
_cell.length_b   1.000
_cell.length_c   1.000
_cell.angle_alpha   90.00
_cell.angle_beta   90.00
_cell.angle_gamma   90.00
#
_symmetry.space_group_name_H-M   'P 1'
#
loop_
_entity.id
_entity.type
_entity.pdbx_description
1 polymer ?
#
loop_
_entity_poly.entity_id
_entity_poly.type
_entity_poly.pdbx_seq_one_letter_code
_entity_poly.pdbx_strand_id
1 'polypeptide(L)'
;MKRIILLFAVLAVCVGGAKAQKFALIDMEYILKNIPAYEMANEQLKQISLRWEKEITEQAQKVEEMYKEYQSNAVFLTETQKQQKEEEILAQDKATQDLRRKYFGPEGELFKKRESLMKPIQDDIYEAVKSISEGKGYQMVIDRASSANIIFASPRIDISNEVLSKLGYSK
;
A
#
# COMPACT_ATOMS: atom_id res chain seq x y z
N MET A 1 11.21 61.62 28.92
CA MET A 1 12.01 61.10 27.78
C MET A 1 12.54 59.68 28.02
N LYS A 2 13.28 59.39 29.11
CA LYS A 2 13.81 58.04 29.40
C LYS A 2 12.74 56.92 29.43
N ARG A 3 11.55 57.20 29.99
CA ARG A 3 10.42 56.24 30.02
C ARG A 3 9.81 55.95 28.65
N ILE A 4 9.85 56.91 27.72
CA ILE A 4 9.34 56.76 26.35
C ILE A 4 10.32 55.93 25.52
N ILE A 5 11.62 56.17 25.67
CA ILE A 5 12.68 55.38 25.01
C ILE A 5 12.63 53.92 25.47
N LEU A 6 12.39 53.68 26.76
CA LEU A 6 12.28 52.33 27.32
C LEU A 6 11.03 51.60 26.80
N LEU A 7 9.91 52.32 26.61
CA LEU A 7 8.70 51.76 26.02
C LEU A 7 8.90 51.37 24.55
N PHE A 8 9.60 52.20 23.77
CA PHE A 8 9.96 51.91 22.38
C PHE A 8 10.93 50.74 22.25
N ALA A 9 11.90 50.62 23.18
CA ALA A 9 12.82 49.49 23.21
C ALA A 9 12.10 48.16 23.52
N VAL A 10 11.13 48.18 24.45
CA VAL A 10 10.30 47.00 24.76
C VAL A 10 9.40 46.64 23.58
N LEU A 11 8.78 47.62 22.90
CA LEU A 11 7.97 47.38 21.71
C LEU A 11 8.80 46.78 20.56
N ALA A 12 10.03 47.25 20.36
CA ALA A 12 10.92 46.75 19.31
C ALA A 12 11.34 45.28 19.55
N VAL A 13 11.48 44.85 20.80
CA VAL A 13 11.76 43.45 21.15
C VAL A 13 10.53 42.55 20.91
N CYS A 14 9.30 43.07 21.08
CA CYS A 14 8.07 42.31 20.84
C CYS A 14 7.77 42.03 19.35
N VAL A 15 8.32 42.80 18.41
CA VAL A 15 8.04 42.63 16.96
C VAL A 15 8.89 41.51 16.33
N GLY A 16 9.97 41.06 16.96
CA GLY A 16 10.95 40.13 16.35
C GLY A 16 10.64 38.63 16.44
N GLY A 17 9.50 38.21 17.01
CA GLY A 17 9.36 36.83 17.54
C GLY A 17 8.49 35.83 16.77
N ALA A 18 7.77 36.22 15.72
CA ALA A 18 6.82 35.30 15.07
C ALA A 18 7.51 34.35 14.07
N LYS A 19 7.97 33.19 14.52
CA LYS A 19 8.31 32.08 13.62
C LYS A 19 7.03 31.36 13.18
N ALA A 20 6.50 31.73 12.02
CA ALA A 20 5.39 31.00 11.42
C ALA A 20 5.80 29.54 11.15
N GLN A 21 4.94 28.59 11.54
CA GLN A 21 5.17 27.18 11.25
C GLN A 21 5.05 26.94 9.75
N LYS A 22 6.09 26.34 9.16
CA LYS A 22 6.10 26.01 7.73
C LYS A 22 5.59 24.59 7.53
N PHE A 23 4.50 24.47 6.79
CA PHE A 23 3.92 23.19 6.38
C PHE A 23 4.14 23.01 4.88
N ALA A 24 4.26 21.75 4.44
CA ALA A 24 4.23 21.39 3.04
C ALA A 24 3.20 20.27 2.81
N LEU A 25 2.81 20.12 1.56
CA LEU A 25 1.91 19.07 1.10
C LEU A 25 2.60 18.22 0.05
N ILE A 26 2.22 16.96 0.01
CA ILE A 26 2.51 16.08 -1.10
C ILE A 26 1.22 15.43 -1.59
N ASP A 27 1.25 14.93 -2.80
CA ASP A 27 0.25 14.07 -3.40
C ASP A 27 0.91 12.71 -3.62
N MET A 28 0.71 11.79 -2.66
CA MET A 28 1.36 10.49 -2.70
C MET A 28 0.91 9.67 -3.91
N GLU A 29 -0.38 9.77 -4.28
CA GLU A 29 -0.91 9.08 -5.46
C GLU A 29 -0.24 9.58 -6.73
N TYR A 30 -0.08 10.90 -6.88
CA TYR A 30 0.64 11.50 -8.00
C TYR A 30 2.12 11.08 -8.02
N ILE A 31 2.82 11.12 -6.88
CA ILE A 31 4.23 10.72 -6.80
C ILE A 31 4.39 9.26 -7.24
N LEU A 32 3.62 8.34 -6.65
CA LEU A 32 3.69 6.91 -6.97
C LEU A 32 3.41 6.63 -8.45
N LYS A 33 2.41 7.28 -9.05
CA LYS A 33 2.08 7.12 -10.48
C LYS A 33 3.20 7.57 -11.42
N ASN A 34 4.11 8.43 -10.98
CA ASN A 34 5.25 8.89 -11.79
C ASN A 34 6.53 8.08 -11.54
N ILE A 35 6.50 7.04 -10.70
CA ILE A 35 7.64 6.16 -10.43
C ILE A 35 7.50 4.87 -11.25
N PRO A 36 8.37 4.59 -12.24
CA PRO A 36 8.28 3.38 -13.06
C PRO A 36 8.34 2.07 -12.25
N ALA A 37 9.11 2.06 -11.16
CA ALA A 37 9.20 0.90 -10.27
C ALA A 37 7.85 0.55 -9.61
N TYR A 38 6.99 1.54 -9.36
CA TYR A 38 5.66 1.34 -8.79
C TYR A 38 4.73 0.66 -9.81
N GLU A 39 4.74 1.11 -11.05
CA GLU A 39 3.99 0.47 -12.14
C GLU A 39 4.44 -0.97 -12.36
N MET A 40 5.75 -1.20 -12.44
CA MET A 40 6.32 -2.54 -12.58
C MET A 40 5.91 -3.48 -11.43
N ALA A 41 5.96 -2.98 -10.20
CA ALA A 41 5.58 -3.75 -9.04
C ALA A 41 4.08 -4.10 -9.03
N ASN A 42 3.20 -3.18 -9.44
CA ASN A 42 1.78 -3.45 -9.59
C ASN A 42 1.51 -4.51 -10.66
N GLU A 43 2.20 -4.46 -11.80
CA GLU A 43 2.06 -5.46 -12.84
C GLU A 43 2.56 -6.84 -12.36
N GLN A 44 3.70 -6.89 -11.66
CA GLN A 44 4.18 -8.14 -11.05
C GLN A 44 3.16 -8.74 -10.07
N LEU A 45 2.58 -7.92 -9.19
CA LEU A 45 1.56 -8.37 -8.24
C LEU A 45 0.31 -8.90 -8.95
N LYS A 46 -0.14 -8.21 -10.02
CA LYS A 46 -1.27 -8.65 -10.83
C LYS A 46 -1.00 -10.00 -11.49
N GLN A 47 0.17 -10.18 -12.11
CA GLN A 47 0.54 -11.45 -12.74
C GLN A 47 0.62 -12.61 -11.74
N ILE A 48 1.13 -12.34 -10.53
CA ILE A 48 1.15 -13.32 -9.43
C ILE A 48 -0.26 -13.67 -8.97
N SER A 49 -1.12 -12.66 -8.76
CA SER A 49 -2.53 -12.86 -8.36
C SER A 49 -3.25 -13.75 -9.37
N LEU A 50 -3.16 -13.43 -10.66
CA LEU A 50 -3.82 -14.19 -11.73
C LEU A 50 -3.32 -15.64 -11.80
N ARG A 51 -2.02 -15.87 -11.59
CA ARG A 51 -1.45 -17.22 -11.57
C ARG A 51 -2.00 -18.05 -10.41
N TRP A 52 -2.04 -17.47 -9.21
CA TRP A 52 -2.53 -18.15 -8.03
C TRP A 52 -4.05 -18.34 -8.04
N GLU A 53 -4.81 -17.38 -8.59
CA GLU A 53 -6.24 -17.53 -8.85
C GLU A 53 -6.51 -18.69 -9.81
N LYS A 54 -5.73 -18.78 -10.89
CA LYS A 54 -5.83 -19.90 -11.83
C LYS A 54 -5.53 -21.24 -11.15
N GLU A 55 -4.46 -21.33 -10.37
CA GLU A 55 -4.09 -22.54 -9.64
C GLU A 55 -5.20 -22.98 -8.67
N ILE A 56 -5.76 -22.05 -7.88
CA ILE A 56 -6.87 -22.35 -6.97
C ILE A 56 -8.11 -22.80 -7.76
N THR A 57 -8.40 -22.15 -8.89
CA THR A 57 -9.56 -22.49 -9.73
C THR A 57 -9.43 -23.89 -10.33
N GLU A 58 -8.24 -24.26 -10.81
CA GLU A 58 -7.97 -25.61 -11.31
C GLU A 58 -8.12 -26.67 -10.22
N GLN A 59 -7.68 -26.40 -8.98
CA GLN A 59 -7.87 -27.32 -7.86
C GLN A 59 -9.33 -27.43 -7.44
N ALA A 60 -10.07 -26.31 -7.42
CA ALA A 60 -11.50 -26.31 -7.13
C ALA A 60 -12.31 -27.07 -8.19
N GLN A 61 -11.95 -26.94 -9.47
CA GLN A 61 -12.56 -27.72 -10.55
C GLN A 61 -12.33 -29.21 -10.39
N LYS A 62 -11.13 -29.64 -9.99
CA LYS A 62 -10.85 -31.06 -9.68
C LYS A 62 -11.72 -31.58 -8.54
N VAL A 63 -11.90 -30.81 -7.47
CA VAL A 63 -12.80 -31.17 -6.37
C VAL A 63 -14.23 -31.37 -6.88
N GLU A 64 -14.72 -30.45 -7.72
CA GLU A 64 -16.06 -30.53 -8.32
C GLU A 64 -16.21 -31.77 -9.22
N GLU A 65 -15.19 -32.08 -10.03
CA GLU A 65 -15.16 -33.28 -10.88
C GLU A 65 -15.17 -34.56 -10.06
N MET A 66 -14.34 -34.65 -9.00
CA MET A 66 -14.32 -35.81 -8.09
C MET A 66 -15.68 -36.01 -7.42
N TYR A 67 -16.34 -34.93 -7.01
CA TYR A 67 -17.67 -34.99 -6.42
C TYR A 67 -18.74 -35.47 -7.42
N LYS A 68 -18.72 -34.95 -8.65
CA LYS A 68 -19.60 -35.41 -9.74
C LYS A 68 -19.39 -36.89 -10.06
N GLU A 69 -18.13 -37.33 -10.14
CA GLU A 69 -17.78 -38.73 -10.38
C GLU A 69 -18.28 -39.62 -9.24
N TYR A 70 -18.08 -39.20 -7.99
CA TYR A 70 -18.59 -39.91 -6.82
C TYR A 70 -20.11 -40.06 -6.88
N GLN A 71 -20.85 -38.99 -7.18
CA GLN A 71 -22.32 -39.04 -7.30
C GLN A 71 -22.79 -39.98 -8.39
N SER A 72 -22.14 -39.97 -9.56
CA SER A 72 -22.48 -40.86 -10.68
C SER A 72 -22.22 -42.33 -10.35
N ASN A 73 -21.15 -42.61 -9.60
CA ASN A 73 -20.70 -43.97 -9.33
C ASN A 73 -21.20 -44.53 -7.99
N ALA A 74 -21.77 -43.70 -7.11
CA ALA A 74 -22.14 -44.06 -5.73
C ALA A 74 -23.01 -45.33 -5.62
N VAL A 75 -23.90 -45.58 -6.58
CA VAL A 75 -24.76 -46.78 -6.58
C VAL A 75 -23.99 -48.08 -6.87
N PHE A 76 -22.80 -47.99 -7.45
CA PHE A 76 -21.93 -49.12 -7.79
C PHE A 76 -20.82 -49.36 -6.76
N LEU A 77 -20.66 -48.47 -5.78
CA LEU A 77 -19.59 -48.53 -4.78
C LEU A 77 -20.04 -49.23 -3.49
N THR A 78 -19.12 -49.99 -2.90
CA THR A 78 -19.27 -50.52 -1.54
C THR A 78 -19.13 -49.40 -0.50
N GLU A 79 -19.61 -49.63 0.72
CA GLU A 79 -19.56 -48.64 1.80
C GLU A 79 -18.13 -48.16 2.10
N THR A 80 -17.16 -49.08 2.12
CA THR A 80 -15.74 -48.75 2.33
C THR A 80 -15.18 -47.87 1.20
N GLN A 81 -15.57 -48.14 -0.06
CA GLN A 81 -15.13 -47.33 -1.19
C GLN A 81 -15.76 -45.94 -1.19
N LYS A 82 -17.01 -45.82 -0.72
CA LYS A 82 -17.67 -44.52 -0.55
C LYS A 82 -16.93 -43.66 0.47
N GLN A 83 -16.66 -44.22 1.65
CA GLN A 83 -15.91 -43.52 2.70
C GLN A 83 -14.53 -43.05 2.20
N GLN A 84 -13.80 -43.91 1.48
CA GLN A 84 -12.50 -43.52 0.91
C GLN A 84 -12.61 -42.37 -0.09
N LYS A 85 -13.58 -42.39 -1.01
CA LYS A 85 -13.77 -41.30 -1.98
C LYS A 85 -14.21 -40.00 -1.29
N GLU A 86 -15.08 -40.08 -0.29
CA GLU A 86 -15.51 -38.91 0.50
C GLU A 86 -14.33 -38.28 1.25
N GLU A 87 -13.49 -39.09 1.89
CA GLU A 87 -12.27 -38.61 2.55
C GLU A 87 -11.30 -37.96 1.57
N GLU A 88 -11.12 -38.54 0.38
CA GLU A 88 -10.26 -37.98 -0.67
C GLU A 88 -10.77 -36.62 -1.16
N ILE A 89 -12.07 -36.50 -1.41
CA ILE A 89 -12.71 -35.24 -1.81
C ILE A 89 -12.55 -34.19 -0.71
N LEU A 90 -12.82 -34.55 0.55
CA LEU A 90 -12.68 -33.63 1.68
C LEU A 90 -11.23 -33.18 1.88
N ALA A 91 -10.26 -34.08 1.73
CA ALA A 91 -8.84 -33.76 1.81
C ALA A 91 -8.42 -32.79 0.71
N GLN A 92 -8.89 -33.01 -0.53
CA GLN A 92 -8.59 -32.16 -1.67
C GLN A 92 -9.26 -30.78 -1.56
N ASP A 93 -10.50 -30.72 -1.08
CA ASP A 93 -11.20 -29.45 -0.81
C ASP A 93 -10.45 -28.64 0.26
N LYS A 94 -10.10 -29.29 1.37
CA LYS A 94 -9.32 -28.66 2.44
C LYS A 94 -7.99 -28.13 1.94
N ALA A 95 -7.25 -28.92 1.15
CA ALA A 95 -5.98 -28.49 0.55
C ALA A 95 -6.17 -27.26 -0.35
N THR A 96 -7.27 -27.20 -1.10
CA THR A 96 -7.62 -26.05 -1.96
C THR A 96 -7.92 -24.79 -1.13
N GLN A 97 -8.65 -24.94 -0.03
CA GLN A 97 -8.93 -23.84 0.90
C GLN A 97 -7.66 -23.34 1.61
N ASP A 98 -6.81 -24.26 2.06
CA ASP A 98 -5.53 -23.93 2.68
C ASP A 98 -4.59 -23.23 1.70
N LEU A 99 -4.57 -23.65 0.42
CA LEU A 99 -3.82 -22.98 -0.65
C LEU A 99 -4.33 -21.55 -0.88
N ARG A 100 -5.65 -21.36 -0.93
CA ARG A 100 -6.25 -20.02 -1.03
C ARG A 100 -5.85 -19.15 0.15
N ARG A 101 -5.90 -19.67 1.37
CA ARG A 101 -5.49 -18.94 2.58
C ARG A 101 -4.00 -18.62 2.58
N LYS A 102 -3.15 -19.53 2.09
CA LYS A 102 -1.71 -19.33 1.96
C LYS A 102 -1.40 -18.16 1.02
N TYR A 103 -2.08 -18.07 -0.12
CA TYR A 103 -1.83 -17.01 -1.10
C TYR A 103 -2.49 -15.68 -0.74
N PHE A 104 -3.77 -15.72 -0.35
CA PHE A 104 -4.64 -14.53 -0.22
C PHE A 104 -5.10 -14.24 1.22
N GLY A 105 -4.56 -14.95 2.22
CA GLY A 105 -4.82 -14.64 3.62
C GLY A 105 -4.28 -13.26 4.02
N PRO A 106 -4.68 -12.73 5.20
CA PRO A 106 -4.24 -11.42 5.69
C PRO A 106 -2.72 -11.24 5.74
N GLU A 107 -1.98 -12.31 6.05
CA GLU A 107 -0.51 -12.39 6.00
C GLU A 107 -0.03 -13.41 4.95
N GLY A 108 -0.84 -13.62 3.92
CA GLY A 108 -0.54 -14.54 2.83
C GLY A 108 0.63 -14.08 1.98
N GLU A 109 1.03 -14.93 1.05
CA GLU A 109 2.17 -14.67 0.17
C GLU A 109 1.96 -13.41 -0.70
N LEU A 110 0.71 -13.09 -1.08
CA LEU A 110 0.43 -11.87 -1.87
C LEU A 110 0.71 -10.61 -1.06
N PHE A 111 0.33 -10.61 0.22
CA PHE A 111 0.55 -9.49 1.13
C PHE A 111 2.06 -9.26 1.33
N LYS A 112 2.80 -10.32 1.67
CA LYS A 112 4.27 -10.26 1.83
C LYS A 112 4.95 -9.78 0.55
N LYS A 113 4.49 -10.26 -0.61
CA LYS A 113 5.05 -9.83 -1.89
C LYS A 113 4.78 -8.35 -2.14
N ARG A 114 3.56 -7.87 -1.87
CA ARG A 114 3.22 -6.45 -1.97
C ARG A 114 4.11 -5.61 -1.06
N GLU A 115 4.26 -6.00 0.20
CA GLU A 115 5.15 -5.32 1.14
C GLU A 115 6.59 -5.26 0.61
N SER A 116 7.15 -6.40 0.17
CA SER A 116 8.53 -6.46 -0.35
C SER A 116 8.80 -5.56 -1.57
N LEU A 117 7.78 -5.33 -2.40
CA LEU A 117 7.89 -4.51 -3.61
C LEU A 117 7.58 -3.02 -3.35
N MET A 118 6.61 -2.74 -2.47
CA MET A 118 6.16 -1.38 -2.18
C MET A 118 7.04 -0.68 -1.15
N LYS A 119 7.55 -1.42 -0.15
CA LYS A 119 8.31 -0.86 0.96
C LYS A 119 9.54 -0.08 0.52
N PRO A 120 10.39 -0.59 -0.40
CA PRO A 120 11.55 0.18 -0.88
C PRO A 120 11.16 1.50 -1.54
N ILE A 121 10.08 1.49 -2.33
CA ILE A 121 9.58 2.69 -3.02
C ILE A 121 9.09 3.72 -2.00
N GLN A 122 8.37 3.28 -0.98
CA GLN A 122 7.90 4.15 0.10
C GLN A 122 9.06 4.73 0.92
N ASP A 123 10.09 3.92 1.19
CA ASP A 123 11.28 4.34 1.93
C ASP A 123 12.08 5.39 1.14
N ASP A 124 12.23 5.22 -0.17
CA ASP A 124 12.88 6.21 -1.05
C ASP A 124 12.11 7.55 -1.04
N ILE A 125 10.78 7.51 -1.16
CA ILE A 125 9.93 8.70 -1.09
C ILE A 125 10.06 9.36 0.29
N TYR A 126 10.05 8.58 1.36
CA TYR A 126 10.20 9.08 2.73
C TYR A 126 11.51 9.83 2.92
N GLU A 127 12.64 9.25 2.49
CA GLU A 127 13.95 9.90 2.60
C GLU A 127 14.04 11.15 1.72
N ALA A 128 13.43 11.14 0.54
CA ALA A 128 13.33 12.34 -0.31
C ALA A 128 12.53 13.46 0.38
N VAL A 129 11.36 13.14 0.92
CA VAL A 129 10.50 14.10 1.66
C VAL A 129 11.23 14.63 2.89
N LYS A 130 11.88 13.77 3.66
CA LYS A 130 12.65 14.14 4.85
C LYS A 130 13.79 15.09 4.50
N SER A 131 14.57 14.79 3.47
CA SER A 131 15.67 15.64 3.00
C SER A 131 15.18 17.03 2.58
N ILE A 132 14.06 17.12 1.84
CA ILE A 132 13.45 18.40 1.44
C ILE A 132 12.95 19.16 2.67
N SER A 133 12.34 18.45 3.62
CA SER A 133 11.79 19.03 4.85
C SER A 133 12.86 19.66 5.72
N GLU A 134 13.96 18.95 5.96
CA GLU A 134 15.11 19.45 6.72
C GLU A 134 15.77 20.65 6.02
N GLY A 135 15.93 20.59 4.70
CA GLY A 135 16.53 21.68 3.91
C GLY A 135 15.69 22.96 3.88
N LYS A 136 14.36 22.85 3.83
CA LYS A 136 13.44 24.00 3.76
C LYS A 136 12.86 24.44 5.11
N GLY A 137 13.13 23.67 6.15
CA GLY A 137 12.62 23.90 7.51
C GLY A 137 11.11 23.67 7.63
N TYR A 138 10.56 22.70 6.90
CA TYR A 138 9.17 22.27 7.09
C TYR A 138 9.05 21.50 8.40
N GLN A 139 8.04 21.84 9.20
CA GLN A 139 7.76 21.15 10.47
C GLN A 139 6.89 19.92 10.27
N MET A 140 6.14 19.88 9.16
CA MET A 140 5.27 18.75 8.82
C MET A 140 4.99 18.77 7.31
N VAL A 141 4.95 17.56 6.75
CA VAL A 141 4.50 17.30 5.37
C VAL A 141 3.25 16.43 5.44
N ILE A 142 2.18 16.84 4.79
CA ILE A 142 0.90 16.14 4.83
C ILE A 142 0.58 15.63 3.43
N ASP A 143 0.20 14.35 3.33
CA ASP A 143 -0.34 13.82 2.08
C ASP A 143 -1.78 14.28 1.88
N ARG A 144 -2.01 15.09 0.85
CA ARG A 144 -3.33 15.62 0.51
C ARG A 144 -4.21 14.60 -0.19
N ALA A 145 -3.64 13.62 -0.89
CA ALA A 145 -4.41 12.61 -1.60
C ALA A 145 -5.11 11.64 -0.64
N SER A 146 -4.43 11.28 0.46
CA SER A 146 -4.97 10.39 1.50
C SER A 146 -5.77 11.13 2.60
N SER A 147 -5.78 12.46 2.61
CA SER A 147 -6.41 13.25 3.66
C SER A 147 -7.85 13.62 3.31
N ALA A 148 -8.83 12.91 3.90
CA ALA A 148 -10.25 13.20 3.73
C ALA A 148 -10.70 14.62 4.20
N ASN A 149 -9.85 15.32 4.96
CA ASN A 149 -10.17 16.59 5.61
C ASN A 149 -9.59 17.84 4.92
N ILE A 150 -8.84 17.68 3.81
CA ILE A 150 -8.27 18.82 3.07
C ILE A 150 -9.18 19.17 1.89
N ILE A 151 -10.03 20.18 2.06
CA ILE A 151 -10.91 20.67 0.99
C ILE A 151 -10.14 21.50 -0.04
N PHE A 152 -9.23 22.36 0.44
CA PHE A 152 -8.38 23.20 -0.39
C PHE A 152 -7.05 23.44 0.30
N ALA A 153 -5.98 23.42 -0.48
CA ALA A 153 -4.69 23.93 -0.07
C ALA A 153 -4.01 24.66 -1.21
N SER A 154 -3.18 25.66 -0.86
CA SER A 154 -2.46 26.43 -1.87
C SER A 154 -1.49 25.52 -2.62
N PRO A 155 -1.48 25.52 -3.97
CA PRO A 155 -0.47 24.79 -4.76
C PRO A 155 0.97 25.23 -4.44
N ARG A 156 1.16 26.42 -3.83
CA ARG A 156 2.47 26.96 -3.46
C ARG A 156 3.18 26.17 -2.36
N ILE A 157 2.45 25.39 -1.58
CA ILE A 157 3.02 24.55 -0.51
C ILE A 157 3.09 23.07 -0.92
N ASP A 158 2.68 22.74 -2.15
CA ASP A 158 2.81 21.38 -2.69
C ASP A 158 4.24 21.17 -3.21
N ILE A 159 4.93 20.17 -2.65
CA ILE A 159 6.31 19.81 -2.98
C ILE A 159 6.41 18.50 -3.77
N SER A 160 5.30 17.97 -4.31
CA SER A 160 5.29 16.67 -5.00
C SER A 160 6.28 16.59 -6.16
N ASN A 161 6.36 17.65 -6.97
CA ASN A 161 7.31 17.73 -8.08
C ASN A 161 8.76 17.80 -7.61
N GLU A 162 9.00 18.43 -6.45
CA GLU A 162 10.33 18.49 -5.86
C GLU A 162 10.77 17.12 -5.34
N VAL A 163 9.85 16.37 -4.74
CA VAL A 163 10.08 14.96 -4.35
C VAL A 163 10.41 14.13 -5.60
N LEU A 164 9.63 14.24 -6.67
CA LEU A 164 9.92 13.53 -7.93
C LEU A 164 11.27 13.92 -8.52
N SER A 165 11.61 15.20 -8.53
CA SER A 165 12.92 15.68 -8.99
C SER A 165 14.06 15.14 -8.13
N LYS A 166 13.89 15.09 -6.80
CA LYS A 166 14.87 14.52 -5.87
C LYS A 166 15.11 13.02 -6.10
N LEU A 167 14.06 12.31 -6.51
CA LEU A 167 14.11 10.89 -6.89
C LEU A 167 14.62 10.65 -8.33
N GLY A 168 14.88 11.72 -9.10
CA GLY A 168 15.38 11.62 -10.47
C GLY A 168 14.29 11.44 -11.54
N TYR A 169 13.02 11.70 -11.21
CA TYR A 169 11.86 11.57 -12.10
C TYR A 169 11.33 12.91 -12.61
N SER A 170 12.13 13.99 -12.59
CA SER A 170 11.71 15.26 -13.17
C SER A 170 11.59 15.15 -14.69
N LYS A 171 10.47 15.63 -15.24
CA LYS A 171 10.39 15.97 -16.67
C LYS A 171 11.29 17.15 -17.01
#